data_AF-A0A9C7Q929-F1
#
_entry.id   AF-A0A9C7Q929-F1
#
_cell.length_a   1.000
_cell.length_b   1.000
_cell.length_c   1.000
_cell.angle_alpha   90.00
_cell.angle_beta   90.00
_cell.angle_gamma   90.00
#
_symmetry.space_group_name_H-M   'P 1'
#
loop_
_entity.id
_entity.type
_entity.pdbx_description
1 polymer ?
#
loop_
_entity_poly.entity_id
_entity_poly.type
_entity_poly.pdbx_seq_one_letter_code
_entity_poly.pdbx_strand_id
1 'polypeptide(L)'
;MNVNIFETTIDIDESLVAESSDEIRDQIREYESGDRVEFDLRVTLPDGMTGTVMSAMADISYGETRTYGELATALDTTPIAIGQACGRNPVPLVVPCHRVVGSDGSLKGYSAADGTATKRRLLDLEAAVCERSRQTRLPTR
;
A
#
# COMPACT_ATOMS: atom_id res chain seq x y z
N MET A 1 -13.27 4.12 -9.04
CA MET A 1 -12.57 4.77 -10.18
C MET A 1 -11.39 3.91 -10.57
N ASN A 2 -11.19 3.70 -11.87
CA ASN A 2 -10.09 2.87 -12.36
C ASN A 2 -8.83 3.71 -12.58
N VAL A 3 -7.72 3.28 -11.98
CA VAL A 3 -6.38 3.85 -12.18
C VAL A 3 -5.43 2.75 -12.64
N ASN A 4 -4.56 3.08 -13.58
CA ASN A 4 -3.54 2.15 -14.06
C ASN A 4 -2.27 2.35 -13.24
N ILE A 5 -1.68 1.23 -12.83
CA ILE A 5 -0.35 1.16 -12.24
C ILE A 5 0.39 -0.05 -12.82
N PHE A 6 1.56 0.21 -13.38
CA PHE A 6 2.31 -0.72 -14.21
C PHE A 6 1.47 -1.25 -15.39
N GLU A 7 1.16 -2.54 -15.37
CA GLU A 7 0.35 -3.22 -16.40
C GLU A 7 -1.01 -3.63 -15.84
N THR A 8 -1.40 -3.09 -14.68
CA THR A 8 -2.60 -3.50 -13.96
C THR A 8 -3.51 -2.31 -13.69
N THR A 9 -4.82 -2.55 -13.75
CA THR A 9 -5.82 -1.57 -13.31
C THR A 9 -6.24 -1.89 -11.88
N ILE A 10 -6.23 -0.87 -11.02
CA ILE A 10 -6.79 -0.91 -9.66
C ILE A 10 -8.06 -0.07 -9.62
N ASP A 11 -9.07 -0.57 -8.91
CA ASP A 11 -10.27 0.22 -8.60
C ASP A 11 -10.12 0.86 -7.23
N ILE A 12 -10.32 2.17 -7.19
CA ILE A 12 -10.26 3.01 -5.98
C ILE A 12 -11.64 3.60 -5.78
N ASP A 13 -12.27 3.35 -4.65
CA ASP A 13 -13.52 4.02 -4.29
C ASP A 13 -13.26 5.51 -4.00
N GLU A 14 -13.42 6.33 -5.03
CA GLU A 14 -13.18 7.78 -4.95
C GLU A 14 -14.17 8.49 -4.02
N SER A 15 -15.32 7.86 -3.68
CA SER A 15 -16.25 8.44 -2.71
C SER A 15 -15.68 8.47 -1.28
N LEU A 16 -14.64 7.68 -1.04
CA LEU A 16 -13.91 7.63 0.23
C LEU A 16 -12.67 8.54 0.24
N VAL A 17 -12.38 9.27 -0.83
CA VAL A 17 -11.23 10.17 -0.94
C VAL A 17 -11.73 11.60 -1.14
N ALA A 18 -11.21 12.56 -0.37
CA ALA A 18 -11.70 13.95 -0.42
C ALA A 18 -11.23 14.70 -1.68
N GLU A 19 -10.09 14.30 -2.22
CA GLU A 19 -9.43 14.93 -3.35
C GLU A 19 -10.07 14.51 -4.69
N SER A 20 -9.84 15.29 -5.73
CA SER A 20 -10.42 15.03 -7.05
C SER A 20 -9.81 13.80 -7.72
N SER A 21 -10.55 13.18 -8.64
CA SER A 21 -10.05 12.04 -9.42
C SER A 21 -8.77 12.37 -10.21
N ASP A 22 -8.59 13.63 -10.63
CA ASP A 22 -7.37 14.07 -11.32
C ASP A 22 -6.17 14.11 -10.37
N GLU A 23 -6.36 14.66 -9.18
CA GLU A 23 -5.32 14.71 -8.13
C GLU A 23 -4.90 13.30 -7.68
N ILE A 24 -5.86 12.39 -7.51
CA ILE A 24 -5.58 10.98 -7.21
C ILE A 24 -4.73 10.35 -8.33
N ARG A 25 -5.09 10.59 -9.60
CA ARG A 25 -4.33 10.05 -10.75
C ARG A 25 -2.92 10.61 -10.82
N ASP A 26 -2.75 11.90 -10.58
CA ASP A 26 -1.45 12.55 -10.66
C ASP A 26 -0.51 12.03 -9.56
N GLN A 27 -0.99 11.95 -8.32
CA GLN A 27 -0.19 11.37 -7.24
C GLN A 27 0.16 9.89 -7.47
N ILE A 28 -0.75 9.11 -8.07
CA ILE A 28 -0.45 7.71 -8.41
C ILE A 28 0.62 7.60 -9.50
N ARG A 29 0.62 8.48 -10.50
CA ARG A 29 1.68 8.52 -11.54
C ARG A 29 3.02 8.89 -10.94
N GLU A 30 3.06 9.90 -10.07
CA GLU A 30 4.28 10.29 -9.34
C GLU A 30 4.79 9.16 -8.43
N TYR A 31 3.86 8.40 -7.84
CA TYR A 31 4.20 7.23 -7.03
C TYR A 31 4.83 6.14 -7.89
N GLU A 32 4.21 5.82 -9.02
CA GLU A 32 4.69 4.80 -9.97
C GLU A 32 6.08 5.13 -10.53
N SER A 33 6.38 6.39 -10.81
CA SER A 33 7.72 6.83 -11.23
C SER A 33 8.75 6.80 -10.11
N GLY A 34 8.30 6.72 -8.85
CA GLY A 34 9.15 6.82 -7.65
C GLY A 34 9.55 8.25 -7.31
N ASP A 35 8.89 9.25 -7.88
CA ASP A 35 9.06 10.67 -7.55
C ASP A 35 8.31 11.05 -6.25
N ARG A 36 7.30 10.25 -5.87
CA ARG A 36 6.52 10.37 -4.63
C ARG A 36 6.66 9.12 -3.77
N VAL A 37 6.83 9.33 -2.46
CA VAL A 37 6.87 8.25 -1.45
C VAL A 37 5.67 8.27 -0.49
N GLU A 38 4.91 9.36 -0.45
CA GLU A 38 3.74 9.52 0.43
C GLU A 38 2.58 10.17 -0.34
N PHE A 39 1.36 9.67 -0.12
CA PHE A 39 0.15 10.25 -0.67
C PHE A 39 -0.35 11.37 0.25
N ASP A 40 -0.68 12.52 -0.33
CA ASP A 40 -1.41 13.60 0.34
C ASP A 40 -2.89 13.47 -0.06
N LEU A 41 -3.54 12.42 0.44
CA LEU A 41 -4.94 12.09 0.14
C LEU A 41 -5.68 11.80 1.45
N ARG A 42 -6.82 12.44 1.66
CA ARG A 42 -7.66 12.26 2.86
C ARG A 42 -8.65 11.14 2.62
N VAL A 43 -8.35 9.97 3.18
CA VAL A 43 -9.18 8.77 3.09
C VAL A 43 -10.14 8.70 4.27
N THR A 44 -11.43 8.53 3.99
CA THR A 44 -12.46 8.17 4.98
C THR A 44 -12.40 6.67 5.25
N LEU A 45 -12.11 6.30 6.49
CA LEU A 45 -12.04 4.89 6.88
C LEU A 45 -13.44 4.32 7.13
N PRO A 46 -13.76 3.12 6.62
CA PRO A 46 -15.03 2.46 6.90
C PRO A 46 -15.09 2.03 8.37
N ASP A 47 -16.29 1.88 8.92
CA ASP A 47 -16.45 1.42 10.30
C ASP A 47 -15.97 -0.03 10.53
N GLY A 48 -15.72 -0.35 11.81
CA GLY A 48 -15.44 -1.70 12.26
C GLY A 48 -14.03 -2.21 11.93
N MET A 49 -13.91 -3.53 11.76
CA MET A 49 -12.60 -4.18 11.64
C MET A 49 -11.83 -3.73 10.39
N THR A 50 -12.52 -3.50 9.26
CA THR A 50 -11.87 -3.07 8.02
C THR A 50 -11.17 -1.72 8.20
N GLY A 51 -11.84 -0.71 8.76
CA GLY A 51 -11.22 0.59 9.02
C GLY A 51 -10.10 0.53 10.02
N THR A 52 -10.24 -0.29 11.06
CA THR A 52 -9.19 -0.50 12.07
C THR A 52 -7.92 -1.05 11.42
N VAL A 53 -8.05 -2.05 10.55
CA VAL A 53 -6.90 -2.61 9.81
C VAL A 53 -6.37 -1.62 8.78
N MET A 54 -7.23 -0.87 8.10
CA MET A 54 -6.81 0.17 7.15
C MET A 54 -5.98 1.26 7.82
N SER A 55 -6.36 1.70 9.02
CA SER A 55 -5.56 2.63 9.83
C SER A 55 -4.18 2.04 10.13
N ALA A 56 -4.13 0.79 10.60
CA ALA A 56 -2.86 0.13 10.92
C ALA A 56 -1.98 -0.10 9.67
N MET A 57 -2.58 -0.32 8.49
CA MET A 57 -1.84 -0.40 7.23
C MET A 57 -1.28 0.96 6.82
N ALA A 58 -2.04 2.05 7.01
CA ALA A 58 -1.60 3.40 6.68
C ALA A 58 -0.37 3.84 7.50
N ASP A 59 -0.21 3.31 8.72
CA ASP A 59 0.96 3.56 9.57
C ASP A 59 2.24 2.82 9.10
N ILE A 60 2.14 1.87 8.15
CA ILE A 60 3.32 1.17 7.62
C ILE A 60 4.05 2.11 6.67
N SER A 61 5.24 2.56 7.06
CA SER A 61 6.07 3.47 6.27
C SER A 61 6.45 2.89 4.90
N TYR A 62 6.72 3.80 3.96
CA TYR A 62 7.20 3.45 2.62
C TYR A 62 8.49 2.63 2.69
N GLY A 63 8.55 1.52 1.95
CA GLY A 63 9.68 0.58 1.94
C GLY A 63 9.73 -0.35 3.15
N GLU A 64 8.78 -0.24 4.09
CA GLU A 64 8.60 -1.20 5.18
C GLU A 64 7.48 -2.19 4.88
N THR A 65 7.55 -3.33 5.56
CA THR A 65 6.48 -4.31 5.55
C THR A 65 6.10 -4.70 6.97
N ARG A 66 4.89 -5.21 7.13
CA ARG A 66 4.43 -5.92 8.33
C ARG A 66 3.83 -7.25 7.93
N THR A 67 3.94 -8.24 8.79
CA THR A 67 3.31 -9.52 8.56
C THR A 67 1.85 -9.51 8.98
N TYR A 68 1.04 -10.40 8.39
CA TYR A 68 -0.34 -10.62 8.85
C TYR A 68 -0.40 -10.97 10.35
N GLY A 69 0.63 -11.65 10.88
CA GLY A 69 0.75 -12.00 12.29
C GLY A 69 1.02 -10.79 13.18
N GLU A 70 1.94 -9.91 12.78
CA GLU A 70 2.26 -8.69 13.53
C GLU A 70 1.05 -7.76 13.65
N LEU A 71 0.33 -7.53 12.55
CA LEU A 71 -0.91 -6.73 12.59
C LEU A 71 -2.00 -7.42 13.41
N ALA A 72 -2.11 -8.75 13.32
CA ALA A 72 -3.07 -9.50 14.10
C ALA A 72 -2.82 -9.38 15.61
N THR A 73 -1.56 -9.49 16.03
CA THR A 73 -1.16 -9.29 17.42
C THR A 73 -1.40 -7.85 17.89
N ALA A 74 -1.05 -6.85 17.06
CA ALA A 74 -1.22 -5.45 17.42
C ALA A 74 -2.70 -5.04 17.60
N LEU A 75 -3.60 -5.66 16.84
CA LEU A 75 -5.03 -5.36 16.83
C LEU A 75 -5.88 -6.38 17.62
N ASP A 76 -5.24 -7.27 18.39
CA ASP A 76 -5.89 -8.34 19.16
C ASP A 76 -6.91 -9.15 18.32
N THR A 77 -6.44 -9.67 17.19
CA THR A 77 -7.27 -10.37 16.21
C THR A 77 -6.53 -11.57 15.58
N THR A 78 -7.07 -12.13 14.49
CA THR A 78 -6.45 -13.23 13.75
C THR A 78 -5.83 -12.78 12.43
N PRO A 79 -4.75 -13.43 11.95
CA PRO A 79 -4.18 -13.16 10.62
C PRO A 79 -5.19 -13.33 9.47
N ILE A 80 -6.19 -14.20 9.65
CA ILE A 80 -7.29 -14.40 8.70
C ILE A 80 -8.15 -13.14 8.60
N ALA A 81 -8.50 -12.53 9.74
CA ALA A 81 -9.26 -11.29 9.77
C ALA A 81 -8.49 -10.13 9.11
N ILE A 82 -7.17 -10.05 9.33
CA ILE A 82 -6.29 -9.09 8.62
C ILE A 82 -6.36 -9.32 7.12
N GLY A 83 -6.18 -10.57 6.65
CA GLY A 83 -6.25 -10.91 5.23
C GLY A 83 -7.59 -10.56 4.59
N GLN A 84 -8.70 -10.80 5.30
CA GLN A 84 -10.04 -10.42 4.84
C GLN A 84 -10.21 -8.90 4.74
N ALA A 85 -9.70 -8.14 5.72
CA ALA A 85 -9.72 -6.68 5.68
C ALA A 85 -8.86 -6.12 4.55
N CYS A 86 -7.65 -6.67 4.33
CA CYS A 86 -6.80 -6.30 3.19
C CYS A 86 -7.51 -6.54 1.85
N GLY A 87 -8.21 -7.67 1.69
CA GLY A 87 -8.94 -7.99 0.47
C GLY A 87 -10.18 -7.11 0.23
N ARG A 88 -10.72 -6.51 1.29
CA ARG A 88 -11.85 -5.56 1.27
C ARG A 88 -11.42 -4.10 1.24
N ASN A 89 -10.13 -3.82 1.09
CA ASN A 89 -9.62 -2.45 1.03
C ASN A 89 -10.23 -1.74 -0.21
N PRO A 90 -11.08 -0.72 -0.03
CA PRO A 90 -11.74 -0.03 -1.14
C PRO A 90 -10.81 0.96 -1.85
N VAL A 91 -9.65 1.29 -1.24
CA VAL A 91 -8.67 2.25 -1.78
C VAL A 91 -7.27 1.62 -1.80
N PRO A 92 -7.06 0.55 -2.59
CA PRO A 92 -5.75 -0.09 -2.72
C PRO A 92 -4.68 0.91 -3.19
N LEU A 93 -3.41 0.58 -2.96
CA LEU A 93 -2.25 1.45 -3.16
C LEU A 93 -2.18 2.64 -2.20
N VAL A 94 -3.23 3.48 -2.14
CA VAL A 94 -3.31 4.63 -1.22
C VAL A 94 -3.30 4.16 0.23
N VAL A 95 -4.17 3.19 0.56
CA VAL A 95 -4.02 2.40 1.79
C VAL A 95 -3.18 1.16 1.44
N PRO A 96 -1.97 1.00 2.00
CA PRO A 96 -0.92 0.18 1.41
C PRO A 96 -1.04 -1.31 1.81
N CYS A 97 -2.10 -1.99 1.38
CA CYS A 97 -2.31 -3.42 1.65
C CYS A 97 -1.25 -4.34 0.99
N HIS A 98 -0.49 -3.83 0.02
CA HIS A 98 0.67 -4.51 -0.56
C HIS A 98 1.86 -4.60 0.40
N ARG A 99 1.92 -3.77 1.45
CA ARG A 99 2.96 -3.83 2.51
C ARG A 99 2.71 -4.91 3.56
N VAL A 100 1.56 -5.60 3.51
CA VAL A 100 1.23 -6.70 4.43
C VAL A 100 1.61 -8.04 3.82
N VAL A 101 2.51 -8.80 4.44
CA VAL A 101 3.09 -10.03 3.86
C VAL A 101 2.95 -11.26 4.76
N GLY A 102 3.17 -12.46 4.21
CA GLY A 102 3.31 -13.68 4.99
C GLY A 102 4.57 -13.67 5.86
N SER A 103 4.58 -14.42 6.95
CA SER A 103 5.75 -14.54 7.85
C SER A 103 6.97 -15.20 7.19
N ASP A 104 6.76 -15.93 6.10
CA ASP A 104 7.77 -16.53 5.23
C ASP A 104 8.16 -15.62 4.05
N GLY A 105 7.69 -14.38 4.02
CA GLY A 105 7.84 -13.46 2.89
C GLY A 105 6.90 -13.76 1.72
N SER A 106 5.96 -14.70 1.86
CA SER A 106 4.99 -14.99 0.79
C SER A 106 4.05 -13.82 0.54
N LEU A 107 3.84 -13.51 -0.74
CA LEU A 107 2.86 -12.51 -1.16
C LEU A 107 1.51 -13.20 -1.36
N LYS A 108 0.51 -12.82 -0.56
CA LYS A 108 -0.87 -13.30 -0.66
C LYS A 108 -1.83 -12.14 -0.91
N GLY A 109 -2.97 -12.46 -1.52
CA GLY A 109 -4.21 -11.68 -1.46
C GLY A 109 -4.11 -10.22 -1.87
N TYR A 110 -3.72 -9.93 -3.11
CA TYR A 110 -3.91 -8.61 -3.71
C TYR A 110 -5.03 -8.70 -4.73
N SER A 111 -6.06 -7.85 -4.59
CA SER A 111 -7.34 -7.96 -5.29
C SER A 111 -7.30 -7.53 -6.77
N ALA A 112 -6.13 -7.24 -7.34
CA ALA A 112 -5.98 -6.92 -8.76
C ALA A 112 -5.83 -8.22 -9.60
N ALA A 113 -6.21 -8.18 -10.87
CA ALA A 113 -6.28 -9.36 -11.76
C ALA A 113 -4.98 -10.21 -11.80
N ASP A 114 -3.81 -9.60 -11.59
CA ASP A 114 -2.48 -10.24 -11.50
C ASP A 114 -1.84 -10.13 -10.10
N GLY A 115 -2.65 -10.01 -9.06
CA GLY A 115 -2.33 -9.17 -7.90
C GLY A 115 -1.03 -9.45 -7.14
N THR A 116 -0.50 -10.67 -7.13
CA THR A 116 0.81 -10.93 -6.50
C THR A 116 1.98 -10.33 -7.28
N ALA A 117 1.88 -10.21 -8.61
CA ALA A 117 2.88 -9.56 -9.46
C ALA A 117 2.90 -8.05 -9.24
N THR A 118 1.73 -7.39 -9.21
CA THR A 118 1.61 -5.96 -8.90
C THR A 118 2.16 -5.67 -7.50
N LYS A 119 1.77 -6.47 -6.50
CA LYS A 119 2.28 -6.36 -5.13
C LYS A 119 3.80 -6.47 -5.06
N ARG A 120 4.40 -7.43 -5.80
CA ARG A 120 5.86 -7.56 -5.90
C ARG A 120 6.49 -6.29 -6.48
N ARG A 121 5.98 -5.80 -7.62
CA ARG A 121 6.51 -4.60 -8.28
C ARG A 121 6.44 -3.36 -7.40
N LEU A 122 5.35 -3.20 -6.64
CA LEU A 122 5.25 -2.11 -5.65
C LEU A 122 6.34 -2.22 -4.58
N LEU A 123 6.50 -3.40 -3.97
CA LEU A 123 7.54 -3.61 -2.96
C LEU A 123 8.95 -3.39 -3.53
N ASP A 124 9.22 -3.85 -4.75
CA ASP A 124 10.51 -3.67 -5.43
C ASP A 124 10.78 -2.18 -5.74
N LEU A 125 9.76 -1.45 -6.20
CA LEU A 125 9.83 0.00 -6.42
C LEU A 125 10.16 0.73 -5.12
N GLU A 126 9.44 0.41 -4.03
CA GLU A 126 9.65 1.03 -2.73
C GLU A 126 11.05 0.78 -2.17
N ALA A 127 11.51 -0.48 -2.25
CA ALA A 127 12.85 -0.85 -1.85
C ALA A 127 13.92 -0.08 -2.65
N ALA A 128 13.77 -0.01 -3.98
CA ALA A 128 14.72 0.69 -4.84
C ALA A 128 14.78 2.21 -4.56
N VAL A 129 13.65 2.85 -4.26
CA VAL A 129 13.61 4.27 -3.88
C VAL A 129 14.28 4.48 -2.52
N CYS A 130 14.00 3.63 -1.52
CA CYS A 130 14.67 3.70 -0.23
C CYS A 130 16.19 3.50 -0.34
N GLU A 131 16.65 2.60 -1.21
CA GLU A 131 18.08 2.40 -1.46
C GLU A 131 18.76 3.62 -2.10
N ARG A 132 18.09 4.28 -3.08
CA ARG A 132 18.59 5.53 -3.67
C ARG A 132 18.72 6.64 -2.62
N SER A 133 17.75 6.76 -1.73
CA SER A 133 17.77 7.74 -0.64
C SER A 133 18.85 7.44 0.42
N ARG A 134 19.30 6.19 0.55
CA ARG A 134 20.32 5.74 1.51
C ARG A 134 21.76 5.77 0.98
N GLN A 135 22.00 6.04 -0.31
CA GLN A 135 23.36 6.19 -0.83
C GLN A 135 24.07 7.35 -0.11
N THR A 136 24.94 6.98 0.82
CA THR A 136 25.76 7.91 1.59
C THR A 136 26.62 8.72 0.61
N ARG A 137 26.45 10.04 0.58
CA ARG A 137 27.44 10.92 -0.03
C ARG A 137 28.69 10.89 0.85
N LEU A 138 29.62 9.99 0.52
CA LEU A 138 30.96 10.04 1.10
C LEU A 138 31.62 11.36 0.66
N PRO A 139 32.22 12.15 1.58
CA PRO A 139 32.93 13.35 1.17
C PRO A 139 34.08 12.97 0.25
N THR A 140 34.11 13.53 -0.97
CA THR A 140 35.29 13.53 -1.82
C THR A 140 36.41 14.26 -1.08
N ARG A 141 37.50 13.55 -0.81
CA ARG A 141 38.76 14.13 -0.32
C ARG A 141 39.45 14.94 -1.41
#